data_AF-A0A1J3H5R4-F1
#
_entry.id   AF-A0A1J3H5R4-F1
#
_cell.length_a   1.000
_cell.length_b   1.000
_cell.length_c   1.000
_cell.angle_alpha   90.00
_cell.angle_beta   90.00
_cell.angle_gamma   90.00
#
_symmetry.space_group_name_H-M   'P 1'
#
loop_
_entity.id
_entity.type
_entity.pdbx_description
1 polymer ?
#
loop_
_entity_poly.entity_id
_entity_poly.type
_entity_poly.pdbx_seq_one_letter_code
_entity_poly.pdbx_strand_id
1 'polypeptide(L)' 'PVCFQLLKTLHLYSVIFLDDETPRKLLSSCPILEVLDLNRAEDDNVETFTVTVPSLQRFIYCATEGGTELVMNTPSL' A
#
# COMPACT_ATOMS: atom_id res chain seq x y z
N PRO A 1 5.00 -13.33 14.16
CA PRO A 1 5.05 -11.99 13.54
C PRO A 1 6.05 -11.97 12.39
N VAL A 2 5.57 -11.72 11.18
CA VAL A 2 6.44 -11.50 10.01
C VAL A 2 6.77 -10.01 9.97
N CYS A 3 8.04 -9.67 9.78
CA CYS A 3 8.45 -8.28 9.64
C CYS A 3 9.58 -8.17 8.62
N PHE A 4 9.36 -7.36 7.59
CA PHE A 4 10.25 -7.14 6.47
C PHE A 4 11.18 -5.96 6.77
N GLN A 5 12.02 -6.12 7.80
CA GLN A 5 12.88 -5.08 8.38
C GLN A 5 13.84 -4.44 7.38
N LEU A 6 14.15 -5.10 6.26
CA LEU A 6 15.08 -4.64 5.24
C LEU A 6 14.42 -4.35 3.88
N LEU A 7 13.08 -4.46 3.79
CA LEU A 7 12.38 -4.28 2.52
C LEU A 7 12.22 -2.79 2.21
N LYS A 8 12.95 -2.34 1.18
CA LYS A 8 12.91 -0.96 0.68
C LYS A 8 11.94 -0.74 -0.47
N THR A 9 11.61 -1.79 -1.21
CA THR A 9 10.75 -1.70 -2.39
C THR A 9 9.71 -2.80 -2.36
N LEU A 10 8.44 -2.43 -2.53
CA LEU A 10 7.31 -3.33 -2.56
C LEU A 10 6.50 -3.03 -3.81
N HIS A 11 6.31 -4.05 -4.65
CA HIS A 11 5.45 -3.99 -5.82
C HIS A 11 4.26 -4.95 -5.62
N LEU A 12 3.06 -4.43 -5.78
CA LEU A 12 1.81 -5.16 -5.62
C LEU A 12 1.00 -4.96 -6.91
N TYR A 13 0.82 -6.04 -7.67
CA TYR A 13 0.07 -6.01 -8.93
C TYR A 13 -1.13 -6.96 -8.87
N SER A 14 -2.31 -6.44 -9.17
CA SER A 14 -3.59 -7.18 -9.19
C SER A 14 -3.83 -7.97 -7.90
N VAL A 15 -3.45 -7.39 -6.76
CA VAL A 15 -3.65 -8.01 -5.45
C VAL A 15 -5.08 -7.77 -5.00
N ILE A 16 -5.78 -8.85 -4.61
CA ILE A 16 -7.08 -8.79 -3.95
C ILE A 16 -6.84 -8.75 -2.44
N PHE A 17 -7.10 -7.61 -1.82
CA PHE A 17 -7.08 -7.46 -0.38
C PHE A 17 -8.39 -7.97 0.23
N LEU A 18 -8.29 -8.51 1.45
CA LEU A 18 -9.42 -9.09 2.17
C LEU A 18 -10.33 -8.03 2.80
N ASP A 19 -9.72 -6.94 3.29
CA ASP A 19 -10.36 -5.83 3.97
C ASP A 19 -9.41 -4.62 4.02
N ASP A 20 -9.91 -3.47 4.47
CA ASP A 20 -9.13 -2.23 4.67
C ASP A 20 -7.96 -2.37 5.66
N GLU A 21 -7.98 -3.38 6.53
CA GLU A 21 -6.94 -3.61 7.55
C GLU A 21 -5.75 -4.42 7.02
N THR A 22 -5.98 -5.27 6.03
CA THR A 22 -4.97 -6.11 5.39
C THR A 22 -3.81 -5.30 4.81
N PRO A 23 -4.04 -4.26 3.97
CA PRO A 23 -2.94 -3.44 3.46
C PRO A 23 -2.24 -2.64 4.58
N ARG A 24 -2.97 -2.18 5.61
CA ARG A 24 -2.37 -1.49 6.77
C ARG A 24 -1.39 -2.39 7.51
N LYS A 25 -1.75 -3.65 7.76
CA LYS A 25 -0.88 -4.64 8.42
C LYS A 25 0.32 -5.02 7.55
N LEU A 26 0.14 -5.10 6.23
CA LEU A 26 1.25 -5.35 5.30
C LEU A 26 2.27 -4.21 5.35
N LEU A 27 1.81 -2.95 5.24
CA LEU A 27 2.67 -1.78 5.25
C LEU A 27 3.35 -1.56 6.61
N SER A 28 2.66 -1.80 7.73
CA SER A 28 3.27 -1.72 9.07
C SER A 28 4.36 -2.77 9.32
N SER A 29 4.36 -3.85 8.52
CA SER A 29 5.42 -4.87 8.55
C SER A 29 6.68 -4.46 7.77
N CYS A 30 6.69 -3.29 7.10
CA CYS A 30 7.78 -2.81 6.26
C CYS A 30 8.31 -1.44 6.73
N PRO A 31 9.02 -1.36 7.87
CA PRO A 31 9.32 -0.09 8.54
C PRO A 31 10.24 0.86 7.74
N ILE A 32 11.04 0.34 6.81
CA ILE A 32 11.99 1.12 5.99
C ILE A 32 11.59 1.18 4.51
N LEU A 33 10.31 0.95 4.19
CA LEU A 33 9.85 0.95 2.81
C LEU A 33 10.01 2.34 2.17
N GLU A 34 10.84 2.42 1.14
CA GLU A 34 11.13 3.66 0.40
C GLU A 34 10.29 3.77 -0.88
N VAL A 35 9.94 2.64 -1.50
CA VAL A 35 9.18 2.60 -2.77
C VAL A 35 7.99 1.64 -2.67
N LEU A 36 6.80 2.14 -3.01
CA LEU A 36 5.58 1.35 -3.17
C LEU A 36 5.03 1.53 -4.59
N ASP A 37 4.94 0.44 -5.35
CA ASP A 37 4.20 0.38 -6.61
C ASP A 37 2.93 -0.45 -6.40
N LEU A 38 1.78 0.18 -6.59
CA LEU A 38 0.48 -0.37 -6.26
C LEU A 38 -0.43 -0.31 -7.49
N ASN A 39 -0.82 -1.49 -7.95
CA ASN A 39 -1.91 -1.72 -8.88
C ASN A 39 -2.87 -2.71 -8.23
N ARG A 40 -4.06 -2.22 -7.87
CA ARG A 40 -5.10 -3.01 -7.19
C ARG A 40 -5.91 -3.80 -8.20
N ALA A 41 -6.46 -4.92 -7.77
CA ALA A 41 -7.46 -5.61 -8.59
C ALA A 41 -8.74 -4.76 -8.70
N GLU A 42 -9.34 -4.73 -9.90
CA GLU A 42 -10.74 -4.35 -10.07
C GLU A 42 -11.56 -5.30 -9.19
N ASP A 43 -12.37 -4.79 -8.26
CA ASP A 43 -13.17 -5.56 -7.31
C ASP A 43 -12.41 -6.22 -6.13
N ASP A 44 -11.33 -5.62 -5.63
CA ASP A 44 -10.85 -5.98 -4.29
C ASP A 44 -11.84 -5.54 -3.18
N ASN A 45 -11.63 -6.03 -1.95
CA ASN A 45 -12.54 -5.76 -0.83
C ASN A 45 -12.13 -4.52 -0.03
N VAL A 46 -11.41 -3.58 -0.64
CA VAL A 46 -10.91 -2.37 0.02
C VAL A 46 -11.65 -1.15 -0.48
N GLU A 47 -12.31 -0.43 0.42
CA GLU A 47 -12.95 0.85 0.07
C GLU A 47 -11.92 1.97 0.11
N THR A 48 -11.11 2.00 1.18
CA THR A 48 -10.08 3.01 1.40
C THR A 48 -8.70 2.39 1.59
N PHE A 49 -7.81 2.64 0.63
CA PHE A 49 -6.41 2.23 0.79
C PHE A 49 -5.63 3.32 1.53
N THR A 50 -5.27 3.07 2.79
CA THR A 50 -4.47 4.02 3.59
C THR A 50 -2.99 3.68 3.56
N VAL A 51 -2.18 4.61 3.06
CA VAL A 51 -0.71 4.52 3.10
C VAL A 51 -0.20 5.32 4.30
N THR A 52 0.43 4.64 5.25
CA THR A 52 1.10 5.28 6.41
C THR A 52 2.45 4.63 6.62
N VAL A 53 3.43 5.08 5.82
CA VAL A 53 4.81 4.63 5.91
C VAL A 53 5.72 5.86 5.87
N PRO A 54 6.28 6.28 7.03
CA PRO A 54 7.08 7.51 7.10
C PRO A 54 8.36 7.48 6.26
N SER A 55 8.88 6.30 5.95
CA SER A 55 10.09 6.13 5.13
C SER A 55 9.84 6.21 3.62
N LEU A 56 8.57 6.30 3.19
CA LEU A 56 8.19 6.24 1.79
C LEU A 56 8.64 7.50 1.04
N GLN A 57 9.39 7.30 -0.03
CA GLN A 57 9.94 8.35 -0.90
C GLN A 57 9.32 8.34 -2.29
N ARG A 58 8.80 7.18 -2.73
CA ARG A 58 8.17 7.04 -4.03
C ARG A 58 6.94 6.16 -3.93
N PHE A 59 5.82 6.69 -4.41
CA PHE A 59 4.57 5.97 -4.52
C PHE A 59 4.07 6.02 -5.97
N ILE A 60 3.77 4.85 -6.53
CA ILE A 60 3.19 4.69 -7.85
C ILE A 60 1.84 4.02 -7.63
N TYR A 61 0.77 4.66 -8.09
CA TYR A 61 -0.58 4.13 -8.01
C TYR A 61 -1.21 4.10 -9.39
N CYS A 62 -1.60 2.91 -9.83
CA CYS A 62 -2.39 2.74 -11.04
C CYS A 62 -3.83 2.45 -10.63
N ALA A 63 -4.72 3.41 -10.85
CA ALA A 63 -6.15 3.23 -10.64
C ALA A 63 -6.77 2.51 -11.84
N THR A 64 -7.54 1.46 -11.58
CA THR A 64 -8.49 0.90 -12.54
C THR A 64 -9.84 1.63 -12.41
N GLU A 65 -10.63 1.69 -13.47
CA GLU A 65 -11.86 2.48 -13.49
C GLU A 65 -12.90 1.92 -12.50
N GLY A 66 -13.10 2.60 -11.38
CA GLY A 66 -14.00 2.12 -10.32
C GLY A 66 -13.67 2.67 -8.94
N GLY A 67 -13.77 3.99 -8.79
CA GLY A 67 -13.96 4.73 -7.53
C GLY A 67 -13.48 4.10 -6.22
N THR A 68 -12.17 3.93 -6.04
CA THR A 68 -11.60 3.64 -4.72
C THR A 68 -10.88 4.86 -4.17
N GLU A 69 -11.12 5.18 -2.91
CA GLU A 69 -10.47 6.31 -2.24
C GLU A 69 -9.06 5.91 -1.82
N LEU A 70 -8.09 6.73 -2.20
CA LEU A 70 -6.70 6.58 -1.80
C LEU A 70 -6.36 7.70 -0.81
N VAL A 71 -6.03 7.32 0.42
CA VAL A 71 -5.65 8.26 1.48
C VAL A 71 -4.17 8.10 1.79
N MET A 72 -3.41 9.18 1.60
CA MET A 72 -1.98 9.24 1.90
C MET A 72 -1.73 10.08 3.14
N ASN A 73 -1.21 9.44 4.19
CA ASN A 73 -0.77 10.08 5.43
C ASN A 73 0.73 9.84 5.62
N THR A 74 1.53 10.31 4.66
CA THR A 74 2.98 10.08 4.61
C THR A 74 3.72 11.42 4.61
N PRO A 75 4.31 11.86 5.74
CA PRO A 75 4.88 13.20 5.88
C PRO A 75 6.20 13.42 5.12
N SER A 76 6.80 12.37 4.58
CA SER A 76 8.07 12.42 3.84
C SER A 76 7.91 12.45 2.32
N LEU A 77 6.68 12.47 1.83
CA LEU A 77 6.32 12.63 0.41
C LEU A 77 5.85 14.05 0.13
#